data_AF-A0A4S4DQV9-F1
#
_entry.id   AF-A0A4S4DQV9-F1
#
_cell.length_a   1.000
_cell.length_b   1.000
_cell.length_c   1.000
_cell.angle_alpha   90.00
_cell.angle_beta   90.00
_cell.angle_gamma   90.00
#
_symmetry.space_group_name_H-M   'P 1'
#
loop_
_entity.id
_entity.type
_entity.pdbx_description
1 polymer ?
#
loop_
_entity_poly.entity_id
_entity_poly.type
_entity_poly.pdbx_seq_one_letter_code
_entity_poly.pdbx_strand_id
1 'polypeptide(L)'
;MSMLMLACCKVYISESRNRAALDSIERAAKLFPQAAIVNKFEDETYNRVGYTLVSKLSPNPSSGECPLKSTVFAMVKAAFEAINLESHCGSHPRLGVVDHICFHPLGSSSLDQTAGMAKSLAADIGSALRVPAFLYAAANEEGRTLDSIRRELGYFKPNFSGHLWAGGPKSEPLALKPDEGPAYPVQAKGIVVIGATPWVDNYNVPVYSTDIVMLRRIAKRVSGRGKGLPSVQAMALAHGEDVIEVACNLLEPSRVGGDLVQLEVERVAGEEVPAFLYGAANEEGRTLDSIRRELGYFKPNFSGNLWAGGPKSEPLALKPDEGPAYTVQAKGIVVIGATPWVDNYNVPVYSTDIVVLRRIAKRVSGRGKGLPSVQAMALAHGEDVIEVACNLLEPSRVGGDLVQLEVERVAGEEAAEEIENSLKEGLFDTQIVEKGLSPMEKYDPSQYIVASDQPKPMIILPHSYSINVVGENGPEQSLDDLTEIKEDLENLYFFEEEDVGSVQIEWWDPSQPESSHGWLSSEEESDVEKHKEGEIDGNNKSENMTIAEREQVLEQFQKERMEEIQRSKLAREQVKGKGKEDVESGESDVKIKEKFE
;
A
#
# COMPACT_ATOMS: atom_id res chain seq x y z
N MET A 1 4.56 -52.99 13.67
CA MET A 1 5.55 -52.07 14.28
C MET A 1 4.82 -51.25 15.33
N SER A 2 5.25 -51.23 16.59
CA SER A 2 4.70 -50.26 17.55
C SER A 2 5.06 -48.86 17.06
N MET A 3 4.09 -47.98 16.86
CA MET A 3 4.39 -46.59 16.52
C MET A 3 5.25 -45.97 17.62
N LEU A 4 6.36 -45.37 17.22
CA LEU A 4 7.26 -44.65 18.12
C LEU A 4 6.52 -43.42 18.66
N MET A 5 6.57 -43.24 19.99
CA MET A 5 6.11 -42.03 20.65
C MET A 5 7.26 -41.04 20.71
N LEU A 6 7.14 -39.93 19.96
CA LEU A 6 8.16 -38.90 19.84
C LEU A 6 7.53 -37.54 20.14
N ALA A 7 8.32 -36.64 20.69
CA ALA A 7 7.95 -35.24 20.76
C ALA A 7 9.08 -34.38 20.19
N CYS A 8 8.67 -33.28 19.58
CA CYS A 8 9.57 -32.23 19.12
C CYS A 8 9.37 -30.98 19.96
N CYS A 9 10.43 -30.21 20.16
CA CYS A 9 10.38 -28.86 20.69
C CYS A 9 11.16 -27.92 19.78
N LYS A 10 10.51 -26.85 19.30
CA LYS A 10 11.15 -25.73 18.62
C LYS A 10 11.42 -24.63 19.65
N VAL A 11 12.67 -24.20 19.76
CA VAL A 11 13.13 -23.16 20.71
C VAL A 11 13.75 -22.03 19.90
N TYR A 12 13.21 -20.82 20.04
CA TYR A 12 13.72 -19.63 19.36
C TYR A 12 14.36 -18.67 20.35
N ILE A 13 15.60 -18.30 20.06
CA ILE A 13 16.44 -17.45 20.91
C ILE A 13 16.87 -16.22 20.11
N SER A 14 16.74 -15.04 20.71
CA SER A 14 17.09 -13.74 20.15
C SER A 14 18.61 -13.51 20.25
N GLU A 15 19.39 -14.34 19.57
CA GLU A 15 20.84 -14.22 19.41
C GLU A 15 21.30 -15.12 18.26
N SER A 16 22.30 -14.68 17.50
CA SER A 16 22.95 -15.45 16.42
C SER A 16 24.43 -15.07 16.20
N ARG A 17 24.84 -13.91 16.71
CA ARG A 17 26.16 -13.29 16.49
C ARG A 17 27.14 -13.66 17.59
N ASN A 18 26.66 -13.82 18.83
CA ASN A 18 27.49 -14.20 19.97
C ASN A 18 27.74 -15.72 20.01
N ARG A 19 28.81 -16.16 19.32
CA ARG A 19 29.18 -17.58 19.25
C ARG A 19 29.39 -18.24 20.61
N ALA A 20 29.99 -17.54 21.58
CA ALA A 20 30.24 -18.10 22.90
C ALA A 20 28.94 -18.39 23.67
N ALA A 21 27.93 -17.52 23.53
CA ALA A 21 26.60 -17.75 24.09
C ALA A 21 25.90 -18.94 23.42
N LEU A 22 25.92 -19.01 22.09
CA LEU A 22 25.35 -20.13 21.33
C LEU A 22 26.00 -21.46 21.73
N ASP A 23 27.33 -21.51 21.81
CA ASP A 23 28.05 -22.71 22.22
C ASP A 23 27.68 -23.14 23.65
N SER A 24 27.42 -22.17 24.55
CA SER A 24 26.98 -22.45 25.92
C SER A 24 25.60 -23.11 25.94
N ILE A 25 24.67 -22.59 25.15
CA ILE A 25 23.31 -23.13 25.00
C ILE A 25 23.36 -24.56 24.43
N GLU A 26 24.14 -24.78 23.37
CA GLU A 26 24.30 -26.09 22.75
C GLU A 26 24.99 -27.10 23.68
N ARG A 27 25.96 -26.66 24.50
CA ARG A 27 26.56 -27.50 25.55
C ARG A 27 25.54 -27.91 26.62
N ALA A 28 24.63 -27.01 27.01
CA ALA A 28 23.58 -27.34 27.96
C ALA A 28 22.65 -28.44 27.42
N ALA A 29 22.35 -28.42 26.11
CA ALA A 29 21.57 -29.48 25.47
C ALA A 29 22.27 -30.85 25.54
N LYS A 30 23.60 -30.88 25.35
CA LYS A 30 24.41 -32.11 25.34
C LYS A 30 24.44 -32.86 26.67
N LEU A 31 24.00 -32.24 27.77
CA LEU A 31 23.86 -32.91 29.08
C LEU A 31 22.77 -34.00 29.07
N PHE A 32 21.87 -33.96 28.08
CA PHE A 32 20.71 -34.84 27.98
C PHE A 32 20.70 -35.57 26.62
N PRO A 33 21.53 -36.61 26.43
CA PRO A 33 21.71 -37.25 25.12
C PRO A 33 20.43 -37.92 24.56
N GLN A 34 19.37 -38.05 25.37
CA GLN A 34 18.08 -38.59 24.95
C GLN A 34 17.24 -37.60 24.15
N ALA A 35 17.53 -36.29 24.23
CA ALA A 35 16.91 -35.25 23.42
C ALA A 35 17.95 -34.66 22.47
N ALA A 36 17.82 -34.96 21.18
CA ALA A 36 18.78 -34.53 20.17
C ALA A 36 18.33 -33.22 19.52
N ILE A 37 19.26 -32.29 19.32
CA ILE A 37 19.09 -31.18 18.36
C ILE A 37 19.18 -31.79 16.95
N VAL A 38 18.08 -31.76 16.21
CA VAL A 38 17.98 -32.31 14.84
C VAL A 38 18.06 -31.23 13.77
N ASN A 39 17.82 -29.98 14.12
CA ASN A 39 17.98 -28.83 13.23
C ASN A 39 18.39 -27.59 14.02
N LYS A 40 19.20 -26.75 13.38
CA LYS A 40 19.61 -25.42 13.83
C LYS A 40 19.47 -24.47 12.65
N PHE A 41 18.64 -23.45 12.80
CA PHE A 41 18.49 -22.36 11.84
C PHE A 41 19.04 -21.09 12.49
N GLU A 42 20.14 -20.56 11.97
CA GLU A 42 20.82 -19.37 12.49
C GLU A 42 20.73 -18.26 11.44
N ASP A 43 20.20 -17.10 11.81
CA ASP A 43 20.04 -15.95 10.92
C ASP A 43 20.61 -14.69 11.56
N GLU A 44 21.69 -14.18 10.97
CA GLU A 44 22.45 -13.04 11.48
C GLU A 44 21.68 -11.71 11.34
N THR A 45 20.90 -11.55 10.28
CA THR A 45 20.13 -10.33 10.00
C THR A 45 18.97 -10.19 10.97
N TYR A 46 18.23 -11.29 11.15
CA TYR A 46 17.21 -11.40 12.19
C TYR A 46 17.76 -11.34 13.60
N ASN A 47 19.05 -11.63 13.74
CA ASN A 47 19.73 -11.85 15.00
C ASN A 47 18.98 -12.86 15.88
N ARG A 48 18.68 -14.03 15.31
CA ARG A 48 17.85 -15.06 15.92
C ARG A 48 18.32 -16.45 15.52
N VAL A 49 18.26 -17.38 16.46
CA VAL A 49 18.50 -18.81 16.22
C VAL A 49 17.27 -19.63 16.61
N GLY A 50 16.92 -20.60 15.78
CA GLY A 50 15.90 -21.61 16.04
C GLY A 50 16.53 -23.00 16.18
N TYR A 51 16.30 -23.66 17.31
CA TYR A 51 16.68 -25.05 17.53
C TYR A 51 15.45 -25.95 17.46
N THR A 52 15.59 -27.08 16.77
CA THR A 52 14.58 -28.15 16.79
C THR A 52 15.15 -29.34 17.54
N LEU A 53 14.52 -29.70 18.65
CA LEU A 53 14.90 -30.82 19.50
C LEU A 53 13.88 -31.95 19.39
N VAL A 54 14.33 -33.20 19.36
CA VAL A 54 13.46 -34.38 19.33
C VAL A 54 13.88 -35.38 20.39
N SER A 55 12.90 -35.95 21.09
CA SER A 55 13.10 -37.01 22.08
C SER A 55 12.04 -38.08 21.94
N LYS A 56 12.37 -39.30 22.37
CA LYS A 56 11.37 -40.34 22.67
C LYS A 56 10.58 -39.96 23.91
N LEU A 57 9.30 -40.29 23.91
CA LEU A 57 8.43 -40.18 25.07
C LEU A 57 8.21 -41.56 25.71
N SER A 58 8.18 -41.60 27.03
CA SER A 58 7.78 -42.80 27.77
C SER A 58 6.26 -42.94 27.70
N PRO A 59 5.74 -44.14 27.38
CA PRO A 59 4.29 -44.41 27.45
C PRO A 59 3.74 -44.36 28.88
N ASN A 60 4.59 -44.49 29.91
CA ASN A 60 4.21 -44.29 31.31
C ASN A 60 4.83 -42.98 31.85
N PRO A 61 4.05 -41.89 31.98
CA PRO A 61 4.53 -40.61 32.50
C PRO A 61 4.82 -40.60 34.02
N SER A 62 4.50 -41.69 34.73
CA SER A 62 4.72 -41.85 36.17
C SER A 62 6.19 -42.13 36.54
N SER A 63 7.05 -42.47 35.58
CA SER A 63 8.51 -42.49 35.76
C SER A 63 9.07 -41.09 35.52
N GLY A 64 9.76 -40.53 36.50
CA GLY A 64 10.29 -39.17 36.49
C GLY A 64 11.15 -38.78 35.28
N GLU A 65 11.32 -37.45 35.19
CA GLU A 65 12.09 -36.65 34.23
C GLU A 65 11.76 -36.88 32.74
N CYS A 66 11.16 -35.87 32.10
CA CYS A 66 11.03 -35.79 30.65
C CYS A 66 12.33 -35.23 30.05
N PRO A 67 13.13 -36.01 29.30
CA PRO A 67 14.42 -35.54 28.81
C PRO A 67 14.30 -34.30 27.93
N LEU A 68 13.27 -34.24 27.07
CA LEU A 68 13.03 -33.08 26.21
C LEU A 68 12.81 -31.80 27.03
N LYS A 69 11.95 -31.85 28.05
CA LYS A 69 11.68 -30.70 28.93
C LYS A 69 12.95 -30.27 29.67
N SER A 70 13.67 -31.22 30.28
CA SER A 70 14.90 -30.95 31.03
C SER A 70 15.98 -30.33 30.16
N THR A 71 16.12 -30.80 28.92
CA THR A 71 17.05 -30.26 27.91
C THR A 71 16.70 -28.83 27.55
N VAL A 72 15.43 -28.57 27.22
CA VAL A 72 14.95 -27.23 26.86
C VAL A 72 15.13 -26.28 28.04
N PHE A 73 14.79 -26.69 29.27
CA PHE A 73 15.01 -25.88 30.46
C PHE A 73 16.49 -25.52 30.66
N ALA A 74 17.41 -26.48 30.48
CA ALA A 74 18.85 -26.22 30.58
C ALA A 74 19.35 -25.26 29.50
N MET A 75 18.88 -25.39 28.27
CA MET A 75 19.17 -24.44 27.18
C MET A 75 18.66 -23.03 27.50
N VAL A 76 17.41 -22.93 27.97
CA VAL A 76 16.78 -21.65 28.35
C VAL A 76 17.56 -20.97 29.48
N LYS A 77 17.94 -21.74 30.50
CA LYS A 77 18.78 -21.24 31.60
C LYS A 77 20.11 -20.71 31.08
N ALA A 78 20.82 -21.48 30.25
CA ALA A 78 22.08 -21.05 29.66
C ALA A 78 21.92 -19.79 28.78
N ALA A 79 20.81 -19.67 28.05
CA ALA A 79 20.52 -18.48 27.25
C ALA A 79 20.34 -17.23 28.13
N PHE A 80 19.55 -17.32 29.20
CA PHE A 80 19.36 -16.20 30.14
C PHE A 80 20.62 -15.84 30.95
N GLU A 81 21.58 -16.76 31.09
CA GLU A 81 22.88 -16.49 31.73
C GLU A 81 23.89 -15.85 30.77
N ALA A 82 23.80 -16.15 29.48
CA ALA A 82 24.80 -15.74 28.48
C ALA A 82 24.41 -14.54 27.62
N ILE A 83 23.12 -14.21 27.53
CA ILE A 83 22.59 -13.18 26.64
C ILE A 83 21.93 -12.07 27.45
N ASN A 84 22.21 -10.83 27.07
CA ASN A 84 21.52 -9.65 27.56
C ASN A 84 20.66 -9.04 26.45
N LEU A 85 19.33 -9.09 26.61
CA LEU A 85 18.38 -8.54 25.64
C LEU A 85 18.50 -7.01 25.48
N GLU A 86 19.02 -6.29 26.48
CA GLU A 86 19.24 -4.84 26.40
C GLU A 86 20.23 -4.47 25.30
N SER A 87 21.20 -5.34 25.01
CA SER A 87 22.16 -5.19 23.91
C SER A 87 21.71 -5.81 22.58
N HIS A 88 20.55 -6.48 22.54
CA HIS A 88 20.06 -7.12 21.32
C HIS A 88 19.52 -6.09 20.34
N CYS A 89 19.85 -6.27 19.06
CA CYS A 89 19.23 -5.58 17.93
C CYS A 89 19.15 -6.53 16.73
N GLY A 90 17.99 -6.57 16.06
CA GLY A 90 17.75 -7.39 14.86
C GLY A 90 16.46 -7.00 14.13
N SER A 91 16.28 -7.51 12.90
CA SER A 91 15.08 -7.23 12.09
C SER A 91 13.91 -8.19 12.31
N HIS A 92 14.10 -9.21 13.15
CA HIS A 92 13.00 -10.11 13.52
C HIS A 92 12.34 -9.63 14.82
N PRO A 93 10.99 -9.57 14.88
CA PRO A 93 10.30 -9.21 16.11
C PRO A 93 10.57 -10.20 17.24
N ARG A 94 10.65 -9.68 18.46
CA ARG A 94 10.97 -10.46 19.65
C ARG A 94 10.56 -9.73 20.93
N LEU A 95 10.18 -10.50 21.95
CA LEU A 95 9.82 -10.00 23.27
C LEU A 95 10.75 -10.50 24.40
N GLY A 96 11.68 -11.42 24.10
CA GLY A 96 12.57 -12.02 25.09
C GLY A 96 13.87 -12.57 24.51
N VAL A 97 14.82 -12.89 25.40
CA VAL A 97 16.02 -13.67 25.05
C VAL A 97 15.59 -15.01 24.48
N VAL A 98 14.68 -15.70 25.16
CA VAL A 98 13.97 -16.85 24.61
C VAL A 98 12.56 -16.39 24.27
N ASP A 99 12.35 -16.07 23.00
CA ASP A 99 11.10 -15.44 22.54
C ASP A 99 9.94 -16.44 22.49
N HIS A 100 10.21 -17.64 21.95
CA HIS A 100 9.16 -18.57 21.60
C HIS A 100 9.62 -20.03 21.75
N ILE A 101 8.81 -20.82 22.44
CA ILE A 101 9.00 -22.27 22.61
C ILE A 101 7.71 -22.98 22.18
N CYS A 102 7.80 -23.98 21.31
CA CYS A 102 6.64 -24.78 20.93
C CYS A 102 6.93 -26.26 20.96
N PHE A 103 6.07 -27.03 21.64
CA PHE A 103 6.09 -28.48 21.62
C PHE A 103 5.13 -29.02 20.56
N HIS A 104 5.56 -30.06 19.85
CA HIS A 104 4.78 -30.71 18.80
C HIS A 104 4.75 -32.23 19.02
N PRO A 105 3.57 -32.87 18.97
CA PRO A 105 3.48 -34.32 19.02
C PRO A 105 3.98 -34.92 17.71
N LEU A 106 4.74 -36.01 17.78
CA LEU A 106 5.21 -36.77 16.63
C LEU A 106 4.89 -38.27 16.80
N GLY A 107 4.67 -38.96 15.69
CA GLY A 107 4.31 -40.38 15.71
C GLY A 107 2.98 -40.60 16.44
N SER A 108 2.98 -41.46 17.46
CA SER A 108 1.77 -41.78 18.25
C SER A 108 1.56 -40.94 19.51
N SER A 109 2.39 -39.92 19.74
CA SER A 109 2.23 -39.01 20.88
C SER A 109 1.03 -38.07 20.70
N SER A 110 0.36 -37.72 21.80
CA SER A 110 -0.81 -36.83 21.75
C SER A 110 -0.44 -35.37 21.99
N LEU A 111 -1.28 -34.46 21.48
CA LEU A 111 -1.13 -33.03 21.72
C LEU A 111 -1.20 -32.68 23.22
N ASP A 112 -2.04 -33.38 23.98
CA ASP A 112 -2.17 -33.21 25.42
C ASP A 112 -0.87 -33.53 26.19
N GLN A 113 -0.14 -34.57 25.75
CA GLN A 113 1.16 -34.90 26.35
C GLN A 113 2.15 -33.75 26.16
N THR A 114 2.18 -33.16 24.96
CA THR A 114 3.03 -31.99 24.68
C THR A 114 2.56 -30.72 25.37
N ALA A 115 1.26 -30.53 25.54
CA ALA A 115 0.70 -29.45 26.34
C ALA A 115 1.11 -29.55 27.81
N GLY A 116 1.08 -30.75 28.39
CA GLY A 116 1.58 -31.00 29.74
C GLY A 116 3.06 -30.65 29.91
N MET A 117 3.90 -30.96 28.92
CA MET A 117 5.31 -30.56 28.90
C MET A 117 5.48 -29.04 28.84
N ALA A 118 4.72 -28.35 27.98
CA ALA A 118 4.73 -26.90 27.86
C ALA A 118 4.33 -26.21 29.18
N LYS A 119 3.22 -26.65 29.81
CA LYS A 119 2.77 -26.15 31.12
C LYS A 119 3.83 -26.36 32.20
N SER A 120 4.40 -27.56 32.30
CA SER A 120 5.45 -27.85 33.28
C SER A 120 6.71 -27.02 33.06
N LEU A 121 7.13 -26.80 31.80
CA LEU A 121 8.27 -25.95 31.49
C LEU A 121 8.02 -24.48 31.88
N ALA A 122 6.82 -23.97 31.60
CA ALA A 122 6.44 -22.60 31.96
C ALA A 122 6.50 -22.39 33.48
N ALA A 123 6.00 -23.34 34.27
CA ALA A 123 6.08 -23.30 35.73
C ALA A 123 7.54 -23.30 36.22
N ASP A 124 8.42 -24.14 35.64
CA ASP A 124 9.85 -24.18 36.00
C ASP A 124 10.54 -22.84 35.65
N ILE A 125 10.28 -22.27 34.47
CA ILE A 125 10.85 -20.98 34.06
C ILE A 125 10.34 -19.84 34.95
N GLY A 126 9.03 -19.78 35.17
CA GLY A 126 8.40 -18.73 35.98
C GLY A 126 8.87 -18.75 37.43
N SER A 127 9.00 -19.94 38.02
CA SER A 127 9.43 -20.10 39.41
C SER A 127 10.96 -19.97 39.59
N ALA A 128 11.75 -20.74 38.84
CA ALA A 128 13.20 -20.84 39.05
C ALA A 128 14.00 -19.74 38.36
N LEU A 129 13.58 -19.30 37.17
CA LEU A 129 14.29 -18.28 36.38
C LEU A 129 13.69 -16.88 36.54
N ARG A 130 12.51 -16.80 37.16
CA ARG A 130 11.78 -15.56 37.48
C ARG A 130 11.50 -14.72 36.23
N VAL A 131 11.05 -15.38 35.15
CA VAL A 131 10.69 -14.74 33.87
C VAL A 131 9.19 -14.88 33.64
N PRO A 132 8.49 -13.81 33.21
CA PRO A 132 7.08 -13.90 32.83
C PRO A 132 6.90 -14.89 31.66
N ALA A 133 6.06 -15.91 31.85
CA ALA A 133 5.79 -16.93 30.87
C ALA A 133 4.30 -16.95 30.47
N PHE A 134 4.06 -16.92 29.16
CA PHE A 134 2.73 -16.91 28.57
C PHE A 134 2.45 -18.22 27.85
N LEU A 135 1.35 -18.87 28.19
CA LEU A 135 0.91 -20.11 27.58
C LEU A 135 -0.04 -19.84 26.41
N TYR A 136 0.04 -20.66 25.36
CA TYR A 136 -0.84 -20.57 24.20
C TYR A 136 -1.22 -21.94 23.61
N ALA A 137 -2.25 -21.93 22.74
CA ALA A 137 -2.82 -23.11 22.08
C ALA A 137 -3.19 -24.20 23.11
N ALA A 138 -2.88 -25.47 22.85
CA ALA A 138 -3.27 -26.58 23.72
C ALA A 138 -2.67 -26.49 25.14
N ALA A 139 -1.61 -25.69 25.32
CA ALA A 139 -1.00 -25.46 26.63
C ALA A 139 -1.74 -24.42 27.47
N ASN A 140 -2.64 -23.62 26.89
CA ASN A 140 -3.48 -22.66 27.60
C ASN A 140 -4.92 -23.19 27.67
N GLU A 141 -5.58 -23.05 28.82
CA GLU A 141 -6.91 -23.63 29.05
C GLU A 141 -8.00 -22.98 28.20
N GLU A 142 -7.84 -21.70 27.90
CA GLU A 142 -8.76 -20.93 27.06
C GLU A 142 -8.40 -21.02 25.56
N GLY A 143 -7.32 -21.75 25.21
CA GLY A 143 -6.90 -21.93 23.83
C GLY A 143 -6.39 -20.67 23.14
N ARG A 144 -5.94 -19.66 23.91
CA ARG A 144 -5.45 -18.38 23.38
C ARG A 144 -4.37 -18.59 22.31
N THR A 145 -4.43 -17.81 21.22
CA THR A 145 -3.49 -17.95 20.10
C THR A 145 -2.17 -17.22 20.35
N LEU A 146 -1.10 -17.67 19.68
CA LEU A 146 0.21 -17.02 19.75
C LEU A 146 0.17 -15.58 19.23
N ASP A 147 -0.59 -15.32 18.17
CA ASP A 147 -0.69 -13.99 17.56
C ASP A 147 -1.49 -13.00 18.43
N SER A 148 -2.47 -13.47 19.22
CA SER A 148 -3.16 -12.63 20.23
C SER A 148 -2.19 -12.15 21.29
N ILE A 149 -1.43 -13.05 21.93
CA ILE A 149 -0.41 -12.69 22.94
C ILE A 149 0.59 -11.71 22.35
N ARG A 150 1.13 -12.02 21.17
CA ARG A 150 2.11 -11.18 20.49
C ARG A 150 1.54 -9.78 20.19
N ARG A 151 0.29 -9.68 19.75
CA ARG A 151 -0.36 -8.40 19.47
C ARG A 151 -0.57 -7.57 20.73
N GLU A 152 -1.06 -8.19 21.80
CA GLU A 152 -1.28 -7.52 23.10
C GLU A 152 0.02 -7.04 23.74
N LEU A 153 1.12 -7.76 23.53
CA LEU A 153 2.44 -7.40 24.04
C LEU A 153 3.26 -6.52 23.07
N GLY A 154 2.68 -6.06 21.96
CA GLY A 154 3.33 -5.14 21.03
C GLY A 154 4.40 -5.76 20.12
N TYR A 155 4.43 -7.08 19.95
CA TYR A 155 5.43 -7.82 19.16
C TYR A 155 5.57 -7.30 17.72
N PHE A 156 4.47 -6.98 17.05
CA PHE A 156 4.45 -6.64 15.62
C PHE A 156 4.84 -5.18 15.31
N LYS A 157 5.14 -4.38 16.33
CA LYS A 157 5.57 -2.98 16.16
C LYS A 157 7.07 -2.89 16.47
N PRO A 158 7.93 -2.51 15.51
CA PRO A 158 9.33 -2.18 15.78
C PRO A 158 9.42 -1.13 16.89
N ASN A 159 10.37 -1.31 17.81
CA ASN A 159 10.62 -0.37 18.92
C ASN A 159 11.91 0.43 18.74
N PHE A 160 12.57 0.32 17.58
CA PHE A 160 13.78 1.04 17.21
C PHE A 160 13.64 1.63 15.78
N SER A 161 14.72 2.19 15.24
CA SER A 161 14.72 2.83 13.92
C SER A 161 14.30 1.86 12.80
N GLY A 162 13.49 2.36 11.87
CA GLY A 162 13.06 1.63 10.68
C GLY A 162 12.27 0.36 11.00
N HIS A 163 12.88 -0.80 10.75
CA HIS A 163 12.28 -2.12 10.88
C HIS A 163 13.00 -3.00 11.90
N LEU A 164 13.72 -2.36 12.82
CA LEU A 164 14.53 -3.05 13.82
C LEU A 164 13.82 -3.10 15.17
N TRP A 165 14.10 -4.17 15.87
CA TRP A 165 13.76 -4.32 17.26
C TRP A 165 15.05 -4.30 18.10
N ALA A 166 15.14 -3.36 19.05
CA ALA A 166 16.30 -3.20 19.93
C ALA A 166 15.93 -3.13 21.43
N GLY A 167 16.83 -3.62 22.29
CA GLY A 167 16.67 -3.59 23.74
C GLY A 167 15.56 -4.49 24.32
N GLY A 168 15.47 -4.49 25.65
CA GLY A 168 14.45 -5.21 26.41
C GLY A 168 13.13 -4.44 26.56
N PRO A 169 12.05 -5.09 27.01
CA PRO A 169 10.80 -4.40 27.33
C PRO A 169 11.01 -3.43 28.50
N LYS A 170 10.25 -2.33 28.51
CA LYS A 170 10.26 -1.38 29.63
C LYS A 170 9.86 -2.06 30.94
N SER A 171 10.39 -1.56 32.06
CA SER A 171 10.06 -2.04 33.41
C SER A 171 8.69 -1.51 33.87
N GLU A 172 7.64 -1.85 33.13
CA GLU A 172 6.25 -1.52 33.40
C GLU A 172 5.44 -2.82 33.56
N PRO A 173 4.24 -2.78 34.20
CA PRO A 173 3.34 -3.93 34.20
C PRO A 173 3.00 -4.34 32.76
N LEU A 174 3.04 -5.65 32.49
CA LEU A 174 2.65 -6.17 31.18
C LEU A 174 1.14 -5.97 30.97
N ALA A 175 0.75 -5.62 29.74
CA ALA A 175 -0.66 -5.45 29.37
C ALA A 175 -1.49 -6.72 29.57
N LEU A 176 -0.84 -7.87 29.50
CA LEU A 176 -1.41 -9.18 29.75
C LEU A 176 -0.77 -9.81 30.98
N LYS A 177 -1.60 -10.39 31.86
CA LYS A 177 -1.11 -11.14 33.02
C LYS A 177 -0.41 -12.43 32.55
N PRO A 178 0.84 -12.69 32.99
CA PRO A 178 1.51 -13.96 32.72
C PRO A 178 0.78 -15.14 33.35
N ASP A 179 0.80 -16.28 32.68
CA ASP A 179 0.28 -17.54 33.23
C ASP A 179 1.19 -18.05 34.36
N GLU A 180 2.51 -17.87 34.18
CA GLU A 180 3.52 -18.27 35.15
C GLU A 180 4.58 -17.18 35.34
N GLY A 181 5.18 -17.12 36.53
CA GLY A 181 6.25 -16.16 36.86
C GLY A 181 5.76 -14.77 37.30
N PRO A 182 6.69 -13.79 37.42
CA PRO A 182 6.36 -12.45 37.90
C PRO A 182 5.58 -11.62 36.87
N ALA A 183 4.80 -10.64 37.35
CA ALA A 183 4.05 -9.70 36.48
C ALA A 183 4.93 -8.67 35.76
N TYR A 184 6.18 -8.50 36.20
CA TYR A 184 7.12 -7.51 35.68
C TYR A 184 8.28 -8.19 34.98
N PRO A 185 8.60 -7.81 33.73
CA PRO A 185 9.73 -8.37 33.02
C PRO A 185 11.05 -7.75 33.52
N VAL A 186 12.11 -8.55 33.51
CA VAL A 186 13.48 -8.04 33.64
C VAL A 186 13.97 -7.67 32.25
N GLN A 187 14.45 -6.44 32.05
CA GLN A 187 14.82 -5.94 30.71
C GLN A 187 15.82 -6.86 30.01
N ALA A 188 16.87 -7.30 30.71
CA ALA A 188 17.88 -8.22 30.19
C ALA A 188 17.34 -9.59 29.71
N LYS A 189 16.14 -10.01 30.15
CA LYS A 189 15.54 -11.32 29.82
C LYS A 189 14.30 -11.22 28.95
N GLY A 190 13.47 -10.20 29.15
CA GLY A 190 12.15 -10.04 28.55
C GLY A 190 11.11 -11.03 29.08
N ILE A 191 10.29 -11.57 28.18
CA ILE A 191 9.24 -12.55 28.45
C ILE A 191 9.46 -13.82 27.61
N VAL A 192 8.80 -14.93 27.95
CA VAL A 192 8.79 -16.13 27.11
C VAL A 192 7.36 -16.53 26.75
N VAL A 193 7.13 -16.94 25.50
CA VAL A 193 5.86 -17.52 25.06
C VAL A 193 6.04 -19.00 24.77
N ILE A 194 5.22 -19.85 25.42
CA ILE A 194 5.37 -21.31 25.40
C ILE A 194 4.04 -21.95 25.02
N GLY A 195 4.05 -22.91 24.10
CA GLY A 195 2.82 -23.59 23.73
C GLY A 195 3.01 -24.99 23.21
N ALA A 196 1.88 -25.61 22.86
CA ALA A 196 1.83 -26.90 22.21
C ALA A 196 0.85 -26.85 21.05
N THR A 197 1.29 -27.27 19.87
CA THR A 197 0.50 -27.24 18.63
C THR A 197 0.76 -28.50 17.80
N PRO A 198 -0.12 -28.85 16.85
CA PRO A 198 0.26 -29.73 15.74
C PRO A 198 1.53 -29.23 15.02
N TRP A 199 2.09 -30.03 14.11
CA TRP A 199 3.29 -29.63 13.39
C TRP A 199 3.04 -28.36 12.55
N VAL A 200 3.93 -27.36 12.71
CA VAL A 200 3.90 -26.08 11.98
C VAL A 200 5.22 -25.92 11.25
N ASP A 201 5.19 -25.54 9.97
CA ASP A 201 6.40 -25.23 9.20
C ASP A 201 6.60 -23.73 9.00
N ASN A 202 7.84 -23.35 8.70
CA ASN A 202 8.24 -21.99 8.36
C ASN A 202 8.73 -21.99 6.91
N TYR A 203 8.22 -21.07 6.11
CA TYR A 203 8.61 -20.89 4.73
C TYR A 203 8.66 -19.40 4.40
N ASN A 204 9.84 -18.89 4.09
CA ASN A 204 10.04 -17.47 3.79
C ASN A 204 10.31 -17.31 2.30
N VAL A 205 9.61 -16.37 1.66
CA VAL A 205 9.84 -16.04 0.25
C VAL A 205 10.64 -14.73 0.18
N PRO A 206 11.94 -14.77 -0.18
CA PRO A 206 12.73 -13.55 -0.35
C PRO A 206 12.29 -12.80 -1.61
N VAL A 207 12.07 -11.50 -1.46
CA VAL A 207 11.69 -10.58 -2.55
C VAL A 207 12.70 -9.45 -2.60
N TYR A 208 13.33 -9.24 -3.77
CA TYR A 208 14.24 -8.12 -4.00
C TYR A 208 13.44 -6.83 -4.10
N SER A 209 13.35 -6.11 -2.99
CA SER A 209 12.63 -4.86 -2.87
C SER A 209 13.03 -4.16 -1.57
N THR A 210 13.04 -2.83 -1.59
CA THR A 210 13.17 -1.99 -0.40
C THR A 210 11.81 -1.47 0.11
N ASP A 211 10.71 -1.80 -0.59
CA ASP A 211 9.37 -1.31 -0.26
C ASP A 211 8.65 -2.25 0.71
N ILE A 212 8.85 -2.02 2.00
CA ILE A 212 8.20 -2.83 3.03
C ILE A 212 6.68 -2.61 3.10
N VAL A 213 6.16 -1.49 2.62
CA VAL A 213 4.72 -1.20 2.66
C VAL A 213 4.02 -2.09 1.65
N MET A 214 4.55 -2.16 0.43
CA MET A 214 4.10 -3.09 -0.60
C MET A 214 4.21 -4.55 -0.14
N LEU A 215 5.33 -4.96 0.46
CA LEU A 215 5.47 -6.34 0.96
C LEU A 215 4.54 -6.66 2.14
N ARG A 216 4.18 -5.68 2.98
CA ARG A 216 3.15 -5.85 4.01
C ARG A 216 1.77 -6.09 3.41
N ARG A 217 1.43 -5.39 2.31
CA ARG A 217 0.18 -5.64 1.57
C ARG A 217 0.17 -7.04 0.97
N ILE A 218 1.26 -7.47 0.33
CA ILE A 218 1.39 -8.84 -0.18
C ILE A 218 1.22 -9.84 0.96
N ALA A 219 1.94 -9.67 2.07
CA ALA A 219 1.83 -10.57 3.21
C ALA A 219 0.40 -10.64 3.78
N LYS A 220 -0.32 -9.52 3.87
CA LYS A 220 -1.75 -9.51 4.27
C LYS A 220 -2.57 -10.39 3.32
N ARG A 221 -2.42 -10.22 2.00
CA ARG A 221 -3.17 -10.93 0.96
C ARG A 221 -2.81 -12.42 0.83
N VAL A 222 -1.57 -12.80 1.16
CA VAL A 222 -1.12 -14.20 1.22
C VAL A 222 -1.63 -14.89 2.47
N SER A 223 -1.71 -14.16 3.59
CA SER A 223 -2.16 -14.67 4.88
C SER A 223 -3.65 -15.04 4.85
N GLY A 224 -4.02 -16.14 5.49
CA GLY A 224 -5.41 -16.56 5.61
C GLY A 224 -6.29 -15.52 6.31
N ARG A 225 -5.70 -14.67 7.18
CA ARG A 225 -6.42 -13.54 7.80
C ARG A 225 -6.84 -12.48 6.78
N GLY A 226 -6.08 -12.29 5.70
CA GLY A 226 -6.43 -11.38 4.60
C GLY A 226 -7.06 -12.10 3.42
N LYS A 227 -7.84 -13.18 3.69
CA LYS A 227 -8.53 -14.01 2.68
C LYS A 227 -7.59 -14.73 1.69
N GLY A 228 -6.31 -14.86 2.03
CA GLY A 228 -5.32 -15.61 1.26
C GLY A 228 -5.37 -17.11 1.51
N LEU A 229 -4.18 -17.74 1.53
CA LEU A 229 -4.08 -19.18 1.75
C LEU A 229 -4.55 -19.56 3.17
N PRO A 230 -5.49 -20.51 3.29
CA PRO A 230 -6.06 -20.84 4.58
C PRO A 230 -5.03 -21.59 5.44
N SER A 231 -4.98 -21.30 6.74
CA SER A 231 -3.97 -21.84 7.67
C SER A 231 -2.53 -21.37 7.41
N VAL A 232 -2.34 -20.29 6.62
CA VAL A 232 -1.06 -19.57 6.49
C VAL A 232 -1.13 -18.27 7.27
N GLN A 233 -0.08 -17.97 8.05
CA GLN A 233 0.16 -16.65 8.62
C GLN A 233 1.38 -16.05 7.96
N ALA A 234 1.27 -14.85 7.41
CA ALA A 234 2.39 -14.19 6.72
C ALA A 234 2.67 -12.79 7.31
N MET A 235 3.93 -12.37 7.27
CA MET A 235 4.37 -11.01 7.58
C MET A 235 5.56 -10.63 6.70
N ALA A 236 5.75 -9.33 6.47
CA ALA A 236 6.93 -8.82 5.79
C ALA A 236 8.05 -8.53 6.79
N LEU A 237 9.25 -9.06 6.53
CA LEU A 237 10.44 -8.86 7.36
C LEU A 237 11.61 -8.38 6.50
N ALA A 238 12.24 -7.28 6.91
CA ALA A 238 13.46 -6.81 6.25
C ALA A 238 14.60 -7.80 6.47
N HIS A 239 15.30 -8.16 5.39
CA HIS A 239 16.39 -9.13 5.40
C HIS A 239 17.60 -8.60 4.62
N GLY A 240 18.28 -7.61 5.18
CA GLY A 240 19.40 -6.91 4.54
C GLY A 240 18.95 -5.57 3.97
N GLU A 241 19.74 -5.02 3.04
CA GLU A 241 19.46 -3.69 2.47
C GLU A 241 18.40 -3.74 1.37
N ASP A 242 18.42 -4.77 0.51
CA ASP A 242 17.62 -4.83 -0.72
C ASP A 242 16.65 -6.02 -0.77
N VAL A 243 16.51 -6.77 0.32
CA VAL A 243 15.65 -7.96 0.38
C VAL A 243 14.66 -7.81 1.53
N ILE A 244 13.40 -8.10 1.22
CA ILE A 244 12.33 -8.24 2.20
C ILE A 244 11.71 -9.62 2.01
N GLU A 245 11.59 -10.38 3.08
CA GLU A 245 10.96 -11.69 3.05
C GLU A 245 9.46 -11.58 3.36
N VAL A 246 8.64 -12.26 2.57
CA VAL A 246 7.30 -12.67 3.01
C VAL A 246 7.48 -13.92 3.86
N ALA A 247 7.61 -13.72 5.17
CA ALA A 247 7.85 -14.78 6.13
C ALA A 247 6.52 -15.45 6.52
N CYS A 248 6.39 -16.76 6.25
CA CYS A 248 5.16 -17.50 6.46
C CYS A 248 5.31 -18.60 7.51
N ASN A 249 4.30 -18.72 8.39
CA ASN A 249 4.05 -19.89 9.21
C ASN A 249 2.92 -20.71 8.56
N LEU A 250 3.19 -21.98 8.28
CA LEU A 250 2.23 -22.93 7.73
C LEU A 250 1.66 -23.74 8.90
N LEU A 251 0.45 -23.40 9.35
CA LEU A 251 -0.16 -24.02 10.53
C LEU A 251 -0.64 -25.45 10.27
N GLU A 252 -0.92 -25.77 9.00
CA GLU A 252 -1.29 -27.11 8.52
C GLU A 252 -0.47 -27.45 7.25
N PRO A 253 0.82 -27.76 7.38
CA PRO A 253 1.71 -27.94 6.23
C PRO A 253 1.37 -29.17 5.38
N SER A 254 0.56 -30.10 5.89
CA SER A 254 -0.02 -31.19 5.09
C SER A 254 -1.14 -30.74 4.14
N ARG A 255 -1.69 -29.53 4.34
CA ARG A 255 -2.75 -28.95 3.49
C ARG A 255 -2.21 -27.85 2.59
N VAL A 256 -1.36 -26.98 3.12
CA VAL A 256 -0.73 -25.89 2.37
C VAL A 256 0.78 -25.96 2.56
N GLY A 257 1.47 -26.39 1.51
CA GLY A 257 2.93 -26.48 1.46
C GLY A 257 3.61 -25.18 1.03
N GLY A 258 4.94 -25.15 1.14
CA GLY A 258 5.75 -24.00 0.72
C GLY A 258 5.68 -23.71 -0.78
N ASP A 259 5.44 -24.73 -1.60
CA ASP A 259 5.20 -24.61 -3.04
C ASP A 259 3.96 -23.77 -3.36
N LEU A 260 2.85 -23.99 -2.64
CA LEU A 260 1.64 -23.18 -2.79
C LEU A 260 1.85 -21.74 -2.30
N VAL A 261 2.58 -21.56 -1.20
CA VAL A 261 2.93 -20.23 -0.69
C VAL A 261 3.81 -19.46 -1.68
N GLN A 262 4.80 -20.12 -2.27
CA GLN A 262 5.66 -19.54 -3.30
C GLN A 262 4.82 -19.00 -4.47
N LEU A 263 3.96 -19.85 -5.03
CA LEU A 263 3.09 -19.48 -6.16
C LEU A 263 2.13 -18.35 -5.79
N GLU A 264 1.58 -18.35 -4.58
CA GLU A 264 0.66 -17.29 -4.15
C GLU A 264 1.37 -15.94 -3.96
N VAL A 265 2.58 -15.94 -3.38
CA VAL A 265 3.39 -14.72 -3.28
C VAL A 265 3.69 -14.16 -4.67
N GLU A 266 4.08 -15.02 -5.61
CA GLU A 266 4.34 -14.62 -7.01
C GLU A 266 3.07 -14.09 -7.70
N ARG A 267 1.92 -14.73 -7.50
CA ARG A 267 0.64 -14.31 -8.06
C ARG A 267 0.23 -12.93 -7.54
N VAL A 268 0.24 -12.76 -6.21
CA VAL A 268 -0.14 -11.51 -5.54
C VAL A 268 0.83 -10.39 -5.90
N ALA A 269 2.14 -10.66 -5.91
CA ALA A 269 3.14 -9.68 -6.32
C ALA A 269 3.01 -9.29 -7.80
N GLY A 270 2.64 -10.24 -8.67
CA GLY A 270 2.34 -9.99 -10.09
C GLY A 270 1.04 -9.21 -10.32
N GLU A 271 0.24 -8.97 -9.27
CA GLU A 271 -0.96 -8.13 -9.31
C GLU A 271 -0.73 -6.68 -9.00
N GLU A 272 0.39 -6.34 -8.37
CA GLU A 272 0.71 -4.97 -8.07
C GLU A 272 1.06 -4.21 -9.34
N VAL A 273 0.52 -2.99 -9.46
CA VAL A 273 0.79 -2.08 -10.58
C VAL A 273 1.36 -0.78 -10.04
N PRO A 274 2.33 -0.17 -10.75
CA PRO A 274 2.85 1.15 -10.39
C PRO A 274 1.72 2.20 -10.45
N ALA A 275 1.53 2.92 -9.35
CA ALA A 275 0.54 3.97 -9.21
C ALA A 275 1.21 5.33 -8.97
N PHE A 276 0.83 6.31 -9.78
CA PHE A 276 1.30 7.69 -9.67
C PHE A 276 0.15 8.61 -9.25
N LEU A 277 0.37 9.42 -8.23
CA LEU A 277 -0.60 10.39 -7.74
C LEU A 277 -0.36 11.76 -8.38
N TYR A 278 -1.43 12.51 -8.68
CA TYR A 278 -1.33 13.88 -9.19
C TYR A 278 -2.39 14.82 -8.64
N GLY A 279 -2.16 16.12 -8.83
CA GLY A 279 -3.05 17.17 -8.31
C GLY A 279 -3.04 17.18 -6.79
N ALA A 280 -4.21 17.40 -6.18
CA ALA A 280 -4.37 17.43 -4.72
C ALA A 280 -4.15 16.06 -4.06
N ALA A 281 -4.16 14.96 -4.82
CA ALA A 281 -3.88 13.62 -4.30
C ALA A 281 -2.37 13.36 -4.09
N ASN A 282 -1.50 14.21 -4.64
CA ASN A 282 -0.05 14.10 -4.46
C ASN A 282 0.45 15.22 -3.55
N GLU A 283 1.26 14.88 -2.55
CA GLU A 283 1.77 15.84 -1.54
C GLU A 283 2.53 17.03 -2.15
N GLU A 284 3.23 16.79 -3.26
CA GLU A 284 4.02 17.81 -3.96
C GLU A 284 3.20 18.57 -5.02
N GLY A 285 1.94 18.18 -5.23
CA GLY A 285 1.08 18.77 -6.25
C GLY A 285 1.55 18.50 -7.68
N ARG A 286 2.23 17.36 -7.93
CA ARG A 286 2.69 16.99 -9.27
C ARG A 286 1.52 16.97 -10.26
N THR A 287 1.74 17.47 -11.47
CA THR A 287 0.71 17.50 -12.51
C THR A 287 0.70 16.22 -13.33
N LEU A 288 -0.47 15.83 -13.85
CA LEU A 288 -0.62 14.68 -14.74
C LEU A 288 0.30 14.76 -15.96
N ASP A 289 0.45 15.96 -16.56
CA ASP A 289 1.34 16.19 -17.69
C ASP A 289 2.82 15.95 -17.35
N SER A 290 3.25 16.32 -16.14
CA SER A 290 4.61 16.05 -15.67
C SER A 290 4.90 14.55 -15.62
N ILE A 291 3.99 13.78 -14.99
CA ILE A 291 4.11 12.32 -14.87
C ILE A 291 4.12 11.67 -16.25
N ARG A 292 3.14 12.01 -17.11
CA ARG A 292 3.05 11.51 -18.48
C ARG A 292 4.32 11.78 -19.28
N ARG A 293 4.95 12.94 -19.08
CA ARG A 293 6.18 13.31 -19.79
C ARG A 293 7.37 12.46 -19.37
N GLU A 294 7.59 12.29 -18.08
CA GLU A 294 8.66 11.44 -17.55
C GLU A 294 8.50 9.99 -17.99
N LEU A 295 7.25 9.53 -18.10
CA LEU A 295 6.92 8.17 -18.55
C LEU A 295 6.87 8.02 -20.08
N GLY A 296 7.21 9.06 -20.84
CA GLY A 296 7.30 9.00 -22.30
C GLY A 296 5.96 9.00 -23.06
N TYR A 297 4.84 9.34 -22.40
CA TYR A 297 3.48 9.31 -22.95
C TYR A 297 3.24 10.21 -24.17
N PHE A 298 4.08 11.21 -24.43
CA PHE A 298 3.88 12.14 -25.55
C PHE A 298 4.63 11.72 -26.83
N LYS A 299 5.19 10.51 -26.87
CA LYS A 299 5.92 9.97 -28.03
C LYS A 299 5.38 8.58 -28.39
N PRO A 300 4.78 8.40 -29.58
CA PRO A 300 4.33 7.08 -30.03
C PRO A 300 5.47 6.07 -29.96
N ASN A 301 5.15 4.84 -29.56
CA ASN A 301 6.13 3.76 -29.39
C ASN A 301 6.18 2.77 -30.57
N PHE A 302 5.39 3.00 -31.63
CA PHE A 302 5.33 2.15 -32.82
C PHE A 302 5.40 2.97 -34.13
N SER A 303 5.66 2.29 -35.24
CA SER A 303 5.76 2.92 -36.56
C SER A 303 4.48 3.64 -36.97
N GLY A 304 4.60 4.70 -37.76
CA GLY A 304 3.44 5.42 -38.30
C GLY A 304 2.70 6.28 -37.27
N ASN A 305 3.36 6.70 -36.17
CA ASN A 305 2.75 7.44 -35.07
C ASN A 305 1.70 6.67 -34.26
N LEU A 306 1.79 5.34 -34.28
CA LEU A 306 0.90 4.47 -33.53
C LEU A 306 1.45 4.13 -32.15
N TRP A 307 0.53 3.76 -31.27
CA TRP A 307 0.83 3.16 -29.98
C TRP A 307 0.59 1.66 -30.06
N ALA A 308 1.56 0.84 -29.67
CA ALA A 308 1.45 -0.61 -29.68
C ALA A 308 2.06 -1.24 -28.43
N GLY A 309 1.36 -2.23 -27.88
CA GLY A 309 1.80 -3.01 -26.72
C GLY A 309 1.81 -2.22 -25.40
N GLY A 310 2.20 -2.90 -24.33
CA GLY A 310 2.42 -2.29 -23.03
C GLY A 310 3.82 -1.67 -22.90
N PRO A 311 4.04 -0.86 -21.86
CA PRO A 311 5.38 -0.35 -21.54
C PRO A 311 6.35 -1.51 -21.30
N LYS A 312 7.61 -1.34 -21.71
CA LYS A 312 8.64 -2.36 -21.49
C LYS A 312 8.84 -2.57 -19.98
N SER A 313 9.12 -3.82 -19.58
CA SER A 313 9.52 -4.15 -18.21
C SER A 313 10.95 -3.66 -17.93
N GLU A 314 11.10 -2.35 -17.90
CA GLU A 314 12.29 -1.63 -17.45
C GLU A 314 11.94 -0.86 -16.17
N PRO A 315 12.92 -0.54 -15.30
CA PRO A 315 12.69 0.37 -14.18
C PRO A 315 12.07 1.67 -14.67
N LEU A 316 11.01 2.12 -14.00
CA LEU A 316 10.31 3.35 -14.38
C LEU A 316 11.22 4.56 -14.15
N ALA A 317 11.23 5.48 -15.11
CA ALA A 317 12.01 6.72 -15.02
C ALA A 317 11.60 7.61 -13.83
N LEU A 318 10.33 7.47 -13.41
CA LEU A 318 9.78 8.13 -12.25
C LEU A 318 9.44 7.08 -11.19
N LYS A 319 9.83 7.33 -9.94
CA LYS A 319 9.42 6.50 -8.81
C LYS A 319 7.90 6.64 -8.60
N PRO A 320 7.14 5.53 -8.57
CA PRO A 320 5.71 5.54 -8.23
C PRO A 320 5.48 6.04 -6.80
N ASP A 321 4.30 6.60 -6.56
CA ASP A 321 3.83 6.92 -5.20
C ASP A 321 3.48 5.63 -4.46
N GLU A 322 2.86 4.69 -5.17
CA GLU A 322 2.47 3.38 -4.65
C GLU A 322 2.79 2.27 -5.66
N GLY A 323 3.10 1.07 -5.17
CA GLY A 323 3.33 -0.12 -6.01
C GLY A 323 4.78 -0.24 -6.54
N PRO A 324 5.04 -1.24 -7.42
CA PRO A 324 6.39 -1.61 -7.82
C PRO A 324 7.06 -0.53 -8.69
N ALA A 325 8.39 -0.40 -8.57
CA ALA A 325 9.19 0.52 -9.41
C ALA A 325 9.35 0.06 -10.88
N TYR A 326 8.69 -1.02 -11.27
CA TYR A 326 8.70 -1.59 -12.61
C TYR A 326 7.28 -1.93 -13.04
N THR A 327 7.03 -1.93 -14.33
CA THR A 327 5.73 -2.28 -14.91
C THR A 327 5.68 -3.73 -15.36
N VAL A 328 4.55 -4.39 -15.11
CA VAL A 328 4.18 -5.63 -15.79
C VAL A 328 3.61 -5.23 -17.14
N GLN A 329 4.24 -5.65 -18.24
CA GLN A 329 3.85 -5.25 -19.60
C GLN A 329 2.36 -5.48 -19.90
N ALA A 330 1.76 -6.55 -19.35
CA ALA A 330 0.34 -6.86 -19.51
C ALA A 330 -0.62 -5.90 -18.76
N LYS A 331 -0.14 -5.14 -17.78
CA LYS A 331 -0.95 -4.31 -16.89
C LYS A 331 -0.65 -2.82 -17.00
N GLY A 332 0.58 -2.44 -17.37
CA GLY A 332 0.97 -1.05 -17.53
C GLY A 332 1.15 -0.33 -16.18
N ILE A 333 0.66 0.90 -16.12
CA ILE A 333 0.76 1.83 -14.98
C ILE A 333 -0.61 2.45 -14.73
N VAL A 334 -0.88 2.88 -13.50
CA VAL A 334 -2.05 3.66 -13.17
C VAL A 334 -1.66 5.06 -12.70
N VAL A 335 -2.45 6.06 -13.06
CA VAL A 335 -2.25 7.44 -12.63
C VAL A 335 -3.57 7.93 -12.04
N ILE A 336 -3.56 8.35 -10.78
CA ILE A 336 -4.75 8.68 -9.99
C ILE A 336 -4.59 10.10 -9.47
N GLY A 337 -5.62 10.93 -9.53
CA GLY A 337 -5.48 12.30 -9.06
C GLY A 337 -6.79 12.97 -8.73
N ALA A 338 -6.67 14.06 -7.99
CA ALA A 338 -7.76 14.95 -7.63
C ALA A 338 -7.46 16.33 -8.18
N THR A 339 -8.29 16.82 -9.10
CA THR A 339 -8.14 18.14 -9.72
C THR A 339 -9.48 18.88 -9.73
N PRO A 340 -9.47 20.20 -9.91
CA PRO A 340 -10.66 20.93 -10.36
C PRO A 340 -11.23 20.30 -11.64
N TRP A 341 -12.48 20.65 -11.96
CA TRP A 341 -13.17 20.17 -13.16
C TRP A 341 -12.34 20.45 -14.42
N VAL A 342 -12.14 19.41 -15.24
CA VAL A 342 -11.41 19.47 -16.52
C VAL A 342 -12.36 19.00 -17.61
N ASP A 343 -12.49 19.80 -18.68
CA ASP A 343 -13.21 19.39 -19.88
C ASP A 343 -12.24 18.90 -20.96
N ASN A 344 -12.71 17.97 -21.80
CA ASN A 344 -12.00 17.55 -23.00
C ASN A 344 -12.72 18.11 -24.23
N TYR A 345 -11.97 18.74 -25.13
CA TYR A 345 -12.50 19.30 -26.37
C TYR A 345 -11.53 19.00 -27.52
N ASN A 346 -11.95 18.13 -28.45
CA ASN A 346 -11.14 17.73 -29.59
C ASN A 346 -11.63 18.42 -30.84
N VAL A 347 -10.72 19.03 -31.59
CA VAL A 347 -11.02 19.68 -32.86
C VAL A 347 -10.52 18.80 -34.00
N PRO A 348 -11.40 18.14 -34.77
CA PRO A 348 -10.99 17.35 -35.93
C PRO A 348 -10.53 18.27 -37.07
N VAL A 349 -9.42 17.91 -37.70
CA VAL A 349 -8.83 18.65 -38.81
C VAL A 349 -8.51 17.68 -39.95
N TYR A 350 -9.05 17.93 -41.16
CA TYR A 350 -8.74 17.12 -42.34
C TYR A 350 -7.29 17.35 -42.79
N SER A 351 -6.44 16.37 -42.56
CA SER A 351 -5.04 16.40 -42.95
C SER A 351 -4.43 15.01 -42.78
N THR A 352 -3.47 14.68 -43.63
CA THR A 352 -2.59 13.52 -43.47
C THR A 352 -1.25 13.90 -42.83
N ASP A 353 -0.98 15.19 -42.61
CA ASP A 353 0.28 15.68 -42.06
C ASP A 353 0.20 15.96 -40.55
N ILE A 354 0.61 14.95 -39.78
CA ILE A 354 0.68 15.05 -38.32
C ILE A 354 1.75 16.01 -37.82
N VAL A 355 2.78 16.33 -38.62
CA VAL A 355 3.83 17.28 -38.23
C VAL A 355 3.23 18.68 -38.16
N VAL A 356 2.39 19.05 -39.14
CA VAL A 356 1.64 20.30 -39.14
C VAL A 356 0.71 20.37 -37.94
N LEU A 357 -0.10 19.33 -37.69
CA LEU A 357 -1.01 19.34 -36.53
C LEU A 357 -0.27 19.36 -35.19
N ARG A 358 0.93 18.78 -35.08
CA ARG A 358 1.75 18.92 -33.86
C ARG A 358 2.19 20.36 -33.63
N ARG A 359 2.49 21.12 -34.69
CA ARG A 359 2.79 22.56 -34.57
C ARG A 359 1.55 23.35 -34.15
N ILE A 360 0.40 23.07 -34.76
CA ILE A 360 -0.89 23.67 -34.41
C ILE A 360 -1.22 23.40 -32.95
N ALA A 361 -1.24 22.14 -32.52
CA ALA A 361 -1.50 21.76 -31.13
C ALA A 361 -0.53 22.45 -30.15
N LYS A 362 0.76 22.56 -30.50
CA LYS A 362 1.73 23.30 -29.69
C LYS A 362 1.35 24.77 -29.56
N ARG A 363 0.99 25.44 -30.65
CA ARG A 363 0.61 26.87 -30.69
C ARG A 363 -0.71 27.15 -29.97
N VAL A 364 -1.67 26.22 -30.03
CA VAL A 364 -2.96 26.31 -29.30
C VAL A 364 -2.75 26.13 -27.80
N SER A 365 -1.86 25.23 -27.39
CA SER A 365 -1.58 24.99 -25.97
C SER A 365 -0.96 26.21 -25.29
N GLY A 366 -1.37 26.47 -24.04
CA GLY A 366 -0.78 27.53 -23.21
C GLY A 366 0.74 27.39 -23.05
N ARG A 367 1.28 26.17 -23.14
CA ARG A 367 2.73 25.93 -23.13
C ARG A 367 3.44 26.51 -24.36
N GLY A 368 2.79 26.52 -25.53
CA GLY A 368 3.29 27.20 -26.72
C GLY A 368 2.92 28.66 -26.81
N LYS A 369 2.51 29.26 -25.67
CA LYS A 369 2.01 30.64 -25.57
C LYS A 369 0.66 30.87 -26.27
N GLY A 370 -0.12 29.79 -26.46
CA GLY A 370 -1.51 29.86 -26.91
C GLY A 370 -2.48 30.15 -25.78
N LEU A 371 -3.62 29.46 -25.80
CA LEU A 371 -4.67 29.65 -24.80
C LEU A 371 -4.21 29.22 -23.41
N PRO A 372 -4.36 30.09 -22.38
CA PRO A 372 -3.96 29.74 -21.02
C PRO A 372 -4.81 28.59 -20.50
N SER A 373 -4.22 27.74 -19.66
CA SER A 373 -4.91 26.59 -19.05
C SER A 373 -5.46 25.57 -20.07
N VAL A 374 -4.98 25.60 -21.32
CA VAL A 374 -5.25 24.58 -22.35
C VAL A 374 -4.01 23.72 -22.59
N GLN A 375 -4.17 22.41 -22.47
CA GLN A 375 -3.19 21.42 -22.92
C GLN A 375 -3.69 20.81 -24.22
N ALA A 376 -2.84 20.75 -25.26
CA ALA A 376 -3.25 20.24 -26.57
C ALA A 376 -2.21 19.28 -27.16
N MET A 377 -2.68 18.27 -27.90
CA MET A 377 -1.85 17.35 -28.66
C MET A 377 -2.52 16.93 -29.98
N ALA A 378 -1.71 16.50 -30.95
CA ALA A 378 -2.22 15.98 -32.22
C ALA A 378 -2.37 14.46 -32.17
N LEU A 379 -3.57 13.95 -32.49
CA LEU A 379 -3.89 12.53 -32.53
C LEU A 379 -4.48 12.17 -33.89
N ALA A 380 -3.96 11.11 -34.53
CA ALA A 380 -4.55 10.61 -35.77
C ALA A 380 -5.91 9.98 -35.49
N HIS A 381 -6.90 10.28 -36.32
CA HIS A 381 -8.26 9.76 -36.26
C HIS A 381 -8.70 9.29 -37.66
N GLY A 382 -8.53 7.99 -37.97
CA GLY A 382 -8.81 7.49 -39.32
C GLY A 382 -7.72 7.83 -40.36
N GLU A 383 -8.03 7.68 -41.65
CA GLU A 383 -7.03 7.80 -42.74
C GLU A 383 -6.68 9.25 -43.10
N ASP A 384 -7.62 10.19 -42.99
CA ASP A 384 -7.47 11.57 -43.48
C ASP A 384 -7.84 12.66 -42.43
N VAL A 385 -8.06 12.28 -41.17
CA VAL A 385 -8.39 13.23 -40.10
C VAL A 385 -7.37 13.11 -38.97
N ILE A 386 -6.89 14.26 -38.50
CA ILE A 386 -6.05 14.39 -37.31
C ILE A 386 -6.72 15.38 -36.38
N GLU A 387 -6.94 14.98 -35.15
CA GLU A 387 -7.56 15.82 -34.12
C GLU A 387 -6.51 16.63 -33.36
N VAL A 388 -6.82 17.89 -33.06
CA VAL A 388 -6.17 18.65 -31.99
C VAL A 388 -6.96 18.37 -30.71
N ALA A 389 -6.52 17.35 -29.96
CA ALA A 389 -7.14 16.95 -28.71
C ALA A 389 -6.72 17.89 -27.58
N CYS A 390 -7.69 18.51 -26.91
CA CYS A 390 -7.44 19.49 -25.86
C CYS A 390 -8.05 19.10 -24.51
N ASN A 391 -7.28 19.31 -23.44
CA ASN A 391 -7.79 19.34 -22.07
C ASN A 391 -7.86 20.80 -21.61
N LEU A 392 -9.04 21.20 -21.13
CA LEU A 392 -9.33 22.52 -20.59
C LEU A 392 -9.23 22.44 -19.06
N LEU A 393 -8.15 22.95 -18.50
CA LEU A 393 -7.87 22.83 -17.06
C LEU A 393 -8.70 23.80 -16.21
N GLU A 394 -9.24 24.85 -16.82
CA GLU A 394 -10.15 25.84 -16.22
C GLU A 394 -11.28 26.16 -17.22
N PRO A 395 -12.26 25.27 -17.41
CA PRO A 395 -13.30 25.44 -18.43
C PRO A 395 -14.16 26.70 -18.24
N SER A 396 -14.25 27.22 -17.01
CA SER A 396 -14.90 28.50 -16.70
C SER A 396 -14.18 29.71 -17.31
N ARG A 397 -12.90 29.56 -17.68
CA ARG A 397 -12.06 30.63 -18.23
C ARG A 397 -11.82 30.48 -19.73
N VAL A 398 -11.61 29.25 -20.19
CA VAL A 398 -11.43 28.94 -21.62
C VAL A 398 -12.34 27.77 -21.97
N GLY A 399 -13.44 28.08 -22.66
CA GLY A 399 -14.40 27.11 -23.18
C GLY A 399 -13.97 26.47 -24.50
N GLY A 400 -14.68 25.42 -24.89
CA GLY A 400 -14.42 24.69 -26.14
C GLY A 400 -14.60 25.56 -27.40
N ASP A 401 -15.49 26.55 -27.36
CA ASP A 401 -15.70 27.52 -28.43
C ASP A 401 -14.46 28.38 -28.71
N LEU A 402 -13.77 28.83 -27.66
CA LEU A 402 -12.51 29.56 -27.80
C LEU A 402 -11.38 28.67 -28.33
N VAL A 403 -11.35 27.39 -27.92
CA VAL A 403 -10.39 26.41 -28.46
C VAL A 403 -10.65 26.14 -29.93
N GLN A 404 -11.90 25.94 -30.33
CA GLN A 404 -12.30 25.77 -31.72
C GLN A 404 -11.79 26.93 -32.59
N LEU A 405 -12.08 28.17 -32.17
CA LEU A 405 -11.66 29.38 -32.90
C LEU A 405 -10.14 29.52 -32.97
N GLU A 406 -9.42 29.16 -31.90
CA GLU A 406 -7.96 29.24 -31.90
C GLU A 406 -7.33 28.17 -32.80
N VAL A 407 -7.86 26.95 -32.81
CA VAL A 407 -7.41 25.90 -33.73
C VAL A 407 -7.63 26.33 -35.18
N GLU A 408 -8.81 26.87 -35.50
CA GLU A 408 -9.14 27.43 -36.81
C GLU A 408 -8.17 28.53 -37.23
N ARG A 409 -7.91 29.50 -36.33
CA ARG A 409 -7.01 30.61 -36.58
C ARG A 409 -5.59 30.13 -36.86
N VAL A 410 -5.06 29.26 -36.00
CA VAL A 410 -3.68 28.74 -36.11
C VAL A 410 -3.53 27.83 -37.34
N ALA A 411 -4.53 27.00 -37.64
CA ALA A 411 -4.52 26.16 -38.85
C ALA A 411 -4.53 27.01 -40.13
N GLY A 412 -5.32 28.09 -40.16
CA GLY A 412 -5.33 29.05 -41.26
C GLY A 412 -3.98 29.75 -41.46
N GLU A 413 -3.28 30.09 -40.38
CA GLU A 413 -1.93 30.67 -40.42
C GLU A 413 -0.90 29.69 -40.99
N GLU A 414 -0.90 28.43 -40.53
CA GLU A 414 0.01 27.40 -41.07
C GLU A 414 -0.27 27.10 -42.54
N ALA A 415 -1.55 27.04 -42.96
CA ALA A 415 -1.92 26.87 -44.37
C ALA A 415 -1.42 28.02 -45.24
N ALA A 416 -1.54 29.26 -44.77
CA ALA A 416 -1.06 30.44 -45.50
C ALA A 416 0.48 30.45 -45.64
N GLU A 417 1.20 30.08 -44.58
CA GLU A 417 2.67 29.94 -44.60
C GLU A 417 3.14 28.85 -45.58
N GLU A 418 2.45 27.70 -45.64
CA GLU A 418 2.77 26.62 -46.60
C GLU A 418 2.53 27.03 -48.05
N ILE A 419 1.45 27.78 -48.32
CA ILE A 419 1.18 28.34 -49.66
C ILE A 419 2.27 29.34 -50.04
N GLU A 420 2.67 30.23 -49.12
CA GLU A 420 3.72 31.22 -49.36
C GLU A 420 5.09 30.57 -49.61
N ASN A 421 5.42 29.52 -48.87
CA ASN A 421 6.66 28.76 -49.06
C ASN A 421 6.66 27.99 -50.40
N SER A 422 5.52 27.38 -50.77
CA SER A 422 5.37 26.70 -52.06
C SER A 422 5.47 27.68 -53.25
N LEU A 423 4.94 28.90 -53.09
CA LEU A 423 5.09 29.99 -54.06
C LEU A 423 6.57 30.41 -54.24
N LYS A 424 7.34 30.44 -53.15
CA LYS A 424 8.78 30.75 -53.17
C LYS A 424 9.61 29.63 -53.79
N GLU A 425 9.17 28.37 -53.67
CA GLU A 425 9.86 27.19 -54.22
C GLU A 425 9.47 26.87 -55.67
N GLY A 426 8.51 27.59 -56.27
CA GLY A 426 8.18 27.47 -57.68
C GLY A 426 7.39 26.20 -58.06
N LEU A 427 6.76 25.55 -57.09
CA LEU A 427 5.95 24.35 -57.28
C LEU A 427 4.46 24.73 -57.33
N PHE A 428 3.89 24.91 -58.52
CA PHE A 428 2.43 24.94 -58.67
C PHE A 428 1.95 24.00 -59.77
N ASP A 429 1.16 23.00 -59.37
CA ASP A 429 0.17 22.34 -60.20
C ASP A 429 -1.23 22.56 -59.58
N THR A 430 -2.22 22.80 -60.43
CA THR A 430 -3.47 23.53 -60.17
C THR A 430 -4.55 22.71 -59.44
N GLN A 431 -4.18 21.66 -58.69
CA GLN A 431 -5.11 20.79 -57.96
C GLN A 431 -5.14 21.00 -56.44
N ILE A 432 -4.34 21.92 -55.87
CA ILE A 432 -4.18 22.04 -54.41
C ILE A 432 -5.31 22.84 -53.71
N VAL A 433 -6.23 23.48 -54.46
CA VAL A 433 -7.15 24.48 -53.88
C VAL A 433 -8.36 23.89 -53.11
N GLU A 434 -8.62 22.58 -53.15
CA GLU A 434 -9.75 21.98 -52.41
C GLU A 434 -9.38 21.10 -51.19
N LYS A 435 -8.09 20.81 -50.94
CA LYS A 435 -7.65 20.14 -49.69
C LYS A 435 -7.33 21.15 -48.59
N GLY A 436 -8.23 22.10 -48.36
CA GLY A 436 -8.10 23.05 -47.26
C GLY A 436 -8.30 22.35 -45.91
N LEU A 437 -7.49 22.69 -44.90
CA LEU A 437 -7.75 22.40 -43.49
C LEU A 437 -9.08 23.06 -43.11
N SER A 438 -10.22 22.38 -43.32
CA SER A 438 -11.53 22.85 -42.88
C SER A 438 -11.94 22.08 -41.63
N PRO A 439 -12.18 22.72 -40.48
CA PRO A 439 -12.77 22.05 -39.33
C PRO A 439 -14.17 21.54 -39.68
N MET A 440 -14.53 20.38 -39.14
CA MET A 440 -15.90 19.85 -39.23
C MET A 440 -16.87 20.75 -38.44
N GLU A 441 -18.19 20.69 -38.73
CA GLU A 441 -19.22 21.42 -37.98
C GLU A 441 -19.05 21.22 -36.46
N LYS A 442 -19.34 22.31 -35.73
CA LYS A 442 -19.16 22.52 -34.28
C LYS A 442 -19.35 21.23 -33.47
N TYR A 443 -18.26 20.67 -32.94
CA TYR A 443 -18.30 19.58 -31.97
C TYR A 443 -18.96 20.10 -30.67
N ASP A 444 -20.11 19.52 -30.31
CA ASP A 444 -20.88 19.84 -29.10
C ASP A 444 -20.90 18.63 -28.16
N PRO A 445 -20.01 18.59 -27.14
CA PRO A 445 -19.93 17.48 -26.19
C PRO A 445 -21.21 17.33 -25.35
N SER A 446 -22.02 18.39 -25.21
CA SER A 446 -23.27 18.36 -24.44
C SER A 446 -24.34 17.43 -25.05
N GLN A 447 -24.20 17.09 -26.34
CA GLN A 447 -25.08 16.16 -27.04
C GLN A 447 -24.81 14.68 -26.69
N TYR A 448 -23.72 14.39 -25.99
CA TYR A 448 -23.31 13.02 -25.61
C TYR A 448 -23.39 12.75 -24.10
N ILE A 449 -23.66 13.78 -23.29
CA ILE A 449 -23.94 13.65 -21.86
C ILE A 449 -25.46 13.71 -21.69
N VAL A 450 -26.11 12.54 -21.74
CA VAL A 450 -27.54 12.39 -21.45
C VAL A 450 -27.72 11.50 -20.22
N ALA A 451 -28.70 11.83 -19.39
CA ALA A 451 -29.12 10.97 -18.27
C ALA A 451 -29.55 9.58 -18.80
N SER A 452 -29.33 8.53 -18.00
CA SER A 452 -29.45 7.13 -18.42
C SER A 452 -30.85 6.71 -18.88
N ASP A 453 -31.85 7.54 -18.60
CA ASP A 453 -33.28 7.37 -18.87
C ASP A 453 -33.76 8.04 -20.17
N GLN A 454 -32.93 8.85 -20.83
CA GLN A 454 -33.27 9.50 -22.11
C GLN A 454 -32.85 8.61 -23.30
N PRO A 455 -33.72 8.45 -24.33
CA PRO A 455 -33.34 7.72 -25.53
C PRO A 455 -32.24 8.46 -26.28
N LYS A 456 -31.09 7.81 -26.45
CA LYS A 456 -29.96 8.34 -27.22
C LYS A 456 -30.40 8.59 -28.68
N PRO A 457 -30.00 9.71 -29.30
CA PRO A 457 -30.30 9.96 -30.71
C PRO A 457 -29.66 8.87 -31.58
N MET A 458 -30.49 8.23 -32.41
CA MET A 458 -30.08 7.14 -33.29
C MET A 458 -29.71 7.73 -34.66
N ILE A 459 -28.42 7.67 -35.02
CA ILE A 459 -27.95 8.02 -36.37
C ILE A 459 -28.06 6.77 -37.26
N ILE A 460 -28.90 6.84 -38.30
CA ILE A 460 -29.06 5.78 -39.30
C ILE A 460 -28.02 5.98 -40.41
N LEU A 461 -27.05 5.08 -40.52
CA LEU A 461 -26.11 5.02 -41.64
C LEU A 461 -26.66 4.13 -42.78
N PRO A 462 -26.41 4.44 -44.07
CA PRO A 462 -26.85 3.59 -45.17
C PRO A 462 -25.95 2.34 -45.32
N HIS A 463 -26.56 1.18 -45.00
CA HIS A 463 -26.25 -0.21 -45.41
C HIS A 463 -25.01 -0.92 -44.78
N SER A 464 -25.35 -1.99 -44.02
CA SER A 464 -24.64 -3.10 -43.31
C SER A 464 -23.23 -3.54 -43.74
N TYR A 465 -22.35 -4.08 -42.85
CA TYR A 465 -22.48 -5.32 -42.03
C TYR A 465 -21.87 -5.25 -40.61
N SER A 466 -22.32 -6.19 -39.76
CA SER A 466 -22.04 -6.37 -38.33
C SER A 466 -21.01 -7.45 -38.01
N ILE A 467 -20.31 -7.30 -36.88
CA ILE A 467 -19.74 -8.40 -36.10
C ILE A 467 -20.07 -8.16 -34.61
N ASN A 468 -20.66 -9.18 -33.98
CA ASN A 468 -20.96 -9.29 -32.54
C ASN A 468 -19.93 -10.20 -31.85
N VAL A 469 -19.56 -9.95 -30.58
CA VAL A 469 -19.38 -10.96 -29.50
C VAL A 469 -19.52 -10.24 -28.13
N VAL A 470 -20.67 -10.37 -27.44
CA VAL A 470 -20.96 -11.24 -26.25
C VAL A 470 -20.05 -11.01 -25.04
N GLY A 471 -20.60 -10.38 -24.00
CA GLY A 471 -20.09 -10.46 -22.63
C GLY A 471 -20.75 -11.63 -21.89
N GLU A 472 -19.95 -12.42 -21.19
CA GLU A 472 -20.42 -13.41 -20.23
C GLU A 472 -20.47 -12.80 -18.83
N ASN A 473 -21.71 -12.71 -18.31
CA ASN A 473 -22.14 -12.89 -16.91
C ASN A 473 -22.02 -11.72 -15.90
N GLY A 474 -23.15 -11.05 -15.65
CA GLY A 474 -23.98 -11.27 -14.43
C GLY A 474 -23.70 -10.44 -13.15
N PRO A 475 -24.74 -9.85 -12.51
CA PRO A 475 -24.61 -9.08 -11.28
C PRO A 475 -24.81 -9.97 -10.03
N GLU A 476 -23.74 -10.39 -9.37
CA GLU A 476 -23.76 -10.80 -7.96
C GLU A 476 -22.44 -10.38 -7.29
N GLN A 477 -22.42 -9.19 -6.71
CA GLN A 477 -21.48 -8.84 -5.63
C GLN A 477 -22.29 -8.30 -4.46
N SER A 478 -22.25 -9.05 -3.36
CA SER A 478 -23.10 -8.94 -2.18
C SER A 478 -22.58 -7.91 -1.17
N LEU A 479 -23.49 -7.40 -0.34
CA LEU A 479 -23.35 -6.41 0.76
C LEU A 479 -22.19 -6.62 1.77
N ASP A 480 -21.43 -7.71 1.70
CA ASP A 480 -20.27 -7.98 2.58
C ASP A 480 -19.05 -7.08 2.26
N ASP A 481 -19.00 -6.49 1.06
CA ASP A 481 -17.91 -5.59 0.63
C ASP A 481 -17.91 -4.23 1.37
N LEU A 482 -19.03 -3.83 1.98
CA LEU A 482 -19.14 -2.54 2.68
C LEU A 482 -18.54 -2.55 4.09
N THR A 483 -18.47 -3.71 4.73
CA THR A 483 -17.88 -3.83 6.07
C THR A 483 -16.34 -3.81 6.00
N GLU A 484 -15.76 -4.31 4.90
CA GLU A 484 -14.31 -4.31 4.65
C GLU A 484 -13.77 -2.95 4.19
N ILE A 485 -14.54 -2.17 3.43
CA ILE A 485 -14.18 -0.78 3.10
C ILE A 485 -14.06 0.07 4.38
N LYS A 486 -14.86 -0.23 5.41
CA LYS A 486 -14.80 0.47 6.70
C LYS A 486 -13.55 0.09 7.50
N GLU A 487 -13.14 -1.18 7.49
CA GLU A 487 -11.86 -1.62 8.07
C GLU A 487 -10.64 -1.06 7.31
N ASP A 488 -10.71 -0.93 5.98
CA ASP A 488 -9.63 -0.34 5.19
C ASP A 488 -9.56 1.20 5.35
N LEU A 489 -10.69 1.88 5.59
CA LEU A 489 -10.76 3.30 5.98
C LEU A 489 -10.22 3.55 7.40
N GLU A 490 -10.51 2.67 8.36
CA GLU A 490 -9.95 2.73 9.72
C GLU A 490 -8.42 2.50 9.75
N ASN A 491 -7.84 1.94 8.70
CA ASN A 491 -6.38 1.77 8.57
C ASN A 491 -5.68 2.95 7.86
N LEU A 492 -6.43 3.92 7.34
CA LEU A 492 -5.95 5.17 6.75
C LEU A 492 -6.11 6.33 7.73
N TYR A 493 -5.44 6.26 8.89
CA TYR A 493 -5.39 7.38 9.83
C TYR A 493 -4.54 8.53 9.28
N PHE A 494 -5.21 9.52 8.71
CA PHE A 494 -4.65 10.86 8.50
C PHE A 494 -5.62 11.97 8.93
N PHE A 495 -6.52 11.76 9.90
CA PHE A 495 -7.28 12.83 10.55
C PHE A 495 -7.58 12.45 12.01
N GLU A 496 -7.40 13.38 12.95
CA GLU A 496 -7.83 13.24 14.35
C GLU A 496 -9.37 13.37 14.43
N GLU A 497 -9.97 12.66 15.40
CA GLU A 497 -11.41 12.44 15.58
C GLU A 497 -12.25 13.70 15.90
N GLU A 498 -11.69 14.91 15.86
CA GLU A 498 -12.38 16.14 16.29
C GLU A 498 -12.91 17.06 15.16
N ASP A 499 -12.75 16.70 13.88
CA ASP A 499 -13.23 17.55 12.76
C ASP A 499 -14.43 16.99 11.96
N VAL A 500 -15.08 15.90 12.41
CA VAL A 500 -16.27 15.37 11.74
C VAL A 500 -17.55 15.97 12.33
N GLY A 501 -17.83 17.22 11.97
CA GLY A 501 -19.20 17.75 12.00
C GLY A 501 -20.08 16.88 11.09
N SER A 502 -21.17 16.36 11.64
CA SER A 502 -22.12 15.41 11.04
C SER A 502 -22.27 15.51 9.50
N VAL A 503 -21.56 14.65 8.76
CA VAL A 503 -21.84 14.39 7.36
C VAL A 503 -22.83 13.23 7.29
N GLN A 504 -24.09 13.51 6.93
CA GLN A 504 -24.99 12.46 6.45
C GLN A 504 -24.67 12.18 4.99
N ILE A 505 -24.27 10.93 4.71
CA ILE A 505 -24.13 10.42 3.35
C ILE A 505 -25.45 9.70 3.02
N GLU A 506 -26.29 10.32 2.19
CA GLU A 506 -27.45 9.63 1.61
C GLU A 506 -27.04 8.92 0.32
N TRP A 507 -27.29 7.61 0.28
CA TRP A 507 -27.04 6.77 -0.89
C TRP A 507 -28.36 6.49 -1.63
N TRP A 508 -28.31 6.63 -2.95
CA TRP A 508 -29.43 6.34 -3.84
C TRP A 508 -29.77 4.84 -3.82
N ASP A 509 -31.03 4.52 -3.48
CA ASP A 509 -31.60 3.17 -3.55
C ASP A 509 -32.45 3.02 -4.83
N PRO A 510 -32.01 2.23 -5.82
CA PRO A 510 -32.70 2.05 -7.09
C PRO A 510 -34.00 1.22 -6.98
N SER A 511 -34.40 0.77 -5.78
CA SER A 511 -35.66 0.06 -5.54
C SER A 511 -36.84 0.96 -5.15
N GLN A 512 -36.63 2.27 -5.01
CA GLN A 512 -37.68 3.24 -4.69
C GLN A 512 -38.48 3.61 -5.96
N PRO A 513 -39.82 3.43 -6.00
CA PRO A 513 -40.62 3.83 -7.15
C PRO A 513 -40.72 5.35 -7.28
N GLU A 514 -40.64 5.83 -8.53
CA GLU A 514 -40.76 7.24 -8.94
C GLU A 514 -42.12 7.84 -8.54
N SER A 515 -42.21 8.38 -7.33
CA SER A 515 -43.19 9.41 -7.00
C SER A 515 -42.76 10.19 -5.76
N SER A 516 -41.74 11.05 -5.88
CA SER A 516 -41.62 12.26 -5.07
C SER A 516 -40.37 13.06 -5.46
N HIS A 517 -40.58 14.06 -6.30
CA HIS A 517 -40.19 15.47 -6.11
C HIS A 517 -39.88 16.11 -7.46
N GLY A 518 -40.94 16.65 -8.07
CA GLY A 518 -40.81 17.66 -9.10
C GLY A 518 -40.29 18.96 -8.49
N TRP A 519 -39.28 19.53 -9.12
CA TRP A 519 -38.96 20.95 -9.01
C TRP A 519 -39.18 21.58 -10.38
N LEU A 520 -40.32 22.24 -10.55
CA LEU A 520 -40.57 23.49 -11.29
C LEU A 520 -42.08 23.63 -11.55
N SER A 521 -42.80 24.32 -10.67
CA SER A 521 -43.86 25.24 -11.12
C SER A 521 -44.29 26.20 -10.01
N SER A 522 -44.37 27.45 -10.45
CA SER A 522 -44.96 28.68 -9.90
C SER A 522 -46.28 28.58 -9.12
N GLU A 523 -46.37 29.51 -8.15
CA GLU A 523 -47.53 30.34 -7.76
C GLU A 523 -48.56 29.90 -6.68
N GLU A 524 -48.77 30.89 -5.78
CA GLU A 524 -49.97 31.30 -5.01
C GLU A 524 -50.34 30.71 -3.62
N GLU A 525 -50.26 31.64 -2.65
CA GLU A 525 -51.13 31.95 -1.49
C GLU A 525 -52.03 30.86 -0.85
N SER A 526 -51.88 30.65 0.46
CA SER A 526 -52.79 31.19 1.51
C SER A 526 -52.69 30.44 2.86
N ASP A 527 -52.53 31.23 3.91
CA ASP A 527 -53.19 31.17 5.22
C ASP A 527 -53.19 29.92 6.15
N VAL A 528 -52.70 30.20 7.37
CA VAL A 528 -53.39 30.00 8.68
C VAL A 528 -53.02 28.76 9.53
N GLU A 529 -52.31 29.11 10.61
CA GLU A 529 -52.48 28.71 12.01
C GLU A 529 -51.93 27.38 12.59
N LYS A 530 -50.98 27.60 13.52
CA LYS A 530 -51.04 27.33 14.97
C LYS A 530 -50.38 26.08 15.56
N HIS A 531 -49.53 26.44 16.54
CA HIS A 531 -49.27 25.82 17.85
C HIS A 531 -48.18 24.75 17.92
N LYS A 532 -47.01 25.09 18.52
CA LYS A 532 -46.63 25.01 19.96
C LYS A 532 -45.92 23.66 20.20
N GLU A 533 -44.87 23.50 20.99
CA GLU A 533 -44.07 24.30 21.93
C GLU A 533 -42.85 23.41 22.25
N GLY A 534 -41.70 23.99 22.63
CA GLY A 534 -40.64 23.23 23.31
C GLY A 534 -39.22 23.73 23.07
N GLU A 535 -38.85 24.83 23.72
CA GLU A 535 -37.47 25.33 23.86
C GLU A 535 -36.58 24.32 24.61
N ILE A 536 -35.37 24.07 24.08
CA ILE A 536 -34.14 23.98 24.89
C ILE A 536 -33.03 24.77 24.17
N ASP A 537 -32.49 25.72 24.92
CA ASP A 537 -31.52 26.74 24.57
C ASP A 537 -30.08 26.20 24.72
N GLY A 538 -29.13 26.67 23.90
CA GLY A 538 -27.70 26.53 24.22
C GLY A 538 -26.70 26.20 23.12
N ASN A 539 -26.53 27.12 22.16
CA ASN A 539 -25.24 27.50 21.54
C ASN A 539 -24.73 26.71 20.31
N ASN A 540 -25.29 27.00 19.13
CA ASN A 540 -24.64 26.77 17.83
C ASN A 540 -24.72 28.04 16.97
N LYS A 541 -23.60 28.77 16.85
CA LYS A 541 -23.42 29.83 15.86
C LYS A 541 -22.80 29.24 14.60
N SER A 542 -23.57 28.53 13.79
CA SER A 542 -23.15 28.15 12.43
C SER A 542 -24.31 27.88 11.46
N GLU A 543 -25.54 27.74 11.96
CA GLU A 543 -26.72 27.55 11.11
C GLU A 543 -27.33 28.90 10.74
N ASN A 544 -26.73 29.56 9.74
CA ASN A 544 -27.38 30.49 8.79
C ASN A 544 -26.32 31.30 8.02
N MET A 545 -25.33 30.61 7.41
CA MET A 545 -24.49 31.25 6.41
C MET A 545 -25.05 30.98 5.02
N THR A 546 -25.25 32.06 4.27
CA THR A 546 -25.58 32.05 2.85
C THR A 546 -24.42 31.44 2.03
N ILE A 547 -24.70 31.00 0.79
CA ILE A 547 -23.69 30.42 -0.11
C ILE A 547 -22.51 31.40 -0.31
N ALA A 548 -22.78 32.70 -0.41
CA ALA A 548 -21.77 33.74 -0.55
C ALA A 548 -20.85 33.86 0.69
N GLU A 549 -21.38 33.66 1.90
CA GLU A 549 -20.58 33.67 3.13
C GLU A 549 -19.72 32.40 3.24
N ARG A 550 -20.20 31.25 2.74
CA ARG A 550 -19.40 30.02 2.66
C ARG A 550 -18.26 30.13 1.65
N GLU A 551 -18.50 30.76 0.50
CA GLU A 551 -17.46 31.05 -0.50
C GLU A 551 -16.40 32.00 0.05
N GLN A 552 -16.79 33.03 0.80
CA GLN A 552 -15.84 33.93 1.47
C GLN A 552 -14.99 33.22 2.52
N VAL A 553 -15.58 32.30 3.29
CA VAL A 553 -14.82 31.49 4.27
C VAL A 553 -13.83 30.56 3.57
N LEU A 554 -14.23 29.96 2.44
CA LEU A 554 -13.35 29.11 1.61
C LEU A 554 -12.19 29.90 0.99
N GLU A 555 -12.45 31.10 0.44
CA GLU A 555 -11.40 31.99 -0.09
C GLU A 555 -10.44 32.44 1.02
N GLN A 556 -10.97 32.79 2.19
CA GLN A 556 -10.18 33.18 3.36
C GLN A 556 -9.26 32.03 3.80
N PHE A 557 -9.79 30.80 3.87
CA PHE A 557 -9.04 29.61 4.27
C PHE A 557 -7.95 29.24 3.24
N GLN A 558 -8.25 29.34 1.95
CA GLN A 558 -7.27 29.14 0.88
C GLN A 558 -6.14 30.18 0.94
N LYS A 559 -6.47 31.44 1.26
CA LYS A 559 -5.49 32.51 1.40
C LYS A 559 -4.57 32.30 2.60
N GLU A 560 -5.12 31.93 3.77
CA GLU A 560 -4.34 31.65 4.98
C GLU A 560 -3.40 30.45 4.78
N ARG A 561 -3.86 29.40 4.10
CA ARG A 561 -3.05 28.23 3.78
C ARG A 561 -1.94 28.54 2.78
N MET A 562 -2.19 29.42 1.80
CA MET A 562 -1.15 29.89 0.88
C MET A 562 -0.09 30.74 1.59
N GLU A 563 -0.48 31.59 2.53
CA GLU A 563 0.46 32.37 3.35
C GLU A 563 1.31 31.47 4.27
N GLU A 564 0.75 30.38 4.79
CA GLU A 564 1.48 29.40 5.59
C GLU A 564 2.50 28.61 4.76
N ILE A 565 2.12 28.18 3.55
CA ILE A 565 3.04 27.55 2.59
C ILE A 565 4.19 28.50 2.24
N GLN A 566 3.90 29.79 2.09
CA GLN A 566 4.90 30.81 1.78
C GLN A 566 5.85 31.06 2.95
N ARG A 567 5.35 31.08 4.20
CA ARG A 567 6.17 31.11 5.43
C ARG A 567 7.06 29.87 5.56
N SER A 568 6.53 28.69 5.26
CA SER A 568 7.27 27.42 5.28
C SER A 568 8.39 27.38 4.22
N LYS A 569 8.14 27.91 3.01
CA LYS A 569 9.17 28.10 1.98
C LYS A 569 10.27 29.06 2.42
N LEU A 570 9.92 30.21 3.02
CA LEU A 570 10.89 31.18 3.53
C LEU A 570 11.77 30.59 4.66
N ALA A 571 11.17 29.79 5.55
CA ALA A 571 11.91 29.11 6.62
C ALA A 571 12.90 28.06 6.05
N ARG A 572 12.50 27.31 5.01
CA ARG A 572 13.38 26.34 4.33
C ARG A 572 14.52 27.03 3.56
N GLU A 573 14.30 28.21 2.99
CA GLU A 573 15.36 29.00 2.35
C GLU A 573 16.33 29.61 3.37
N GLN A 574 15.86 30.04 4.55
CA GLN A 574 16.74 30.50 5.64
C GLN A 574 17.62 29.37 6.21
N VAL A 575 17.10 28.13 6.28
CA VAL A 575 17.89 26.96 6.69
C VAL A 575 18.93 26.59 5.61
N LYS A 576 18.60 26.72 4.32
CA LYS A 576 19.55 26.54 3.22
C LYS A 576 20.59 27.66 3.11
N GLY A 577 20.27 28.88 3.55
CA GLY A 577 21.19 30.01 3.65
C GLY A 577 22.26 29.82 4.72
N LYS A 578 21.86 29.36 5.92
CA LYS A 578 22.81 29.05 7.01
C LYS A 578 23.74 27.87 6.70
N GLY A 579 23.23 26.85 6.01
CA GLY A 579 24.07 25.72 5.57
C GLY A 579 25.10 26.06 4.47
N LYS A 580 25.03 27.26 3.88
CA LYS A 580 26.03 27.76 2.91
C LYS A 580 27.09 28.67 3.53
N GLU A 581 26.76 29.41 4.59
CA GLU A 581 27.76 30.23 5.32
C GLU A 581 28.73 29.37 6.15
N ASP A 582 28.31 28.19 6.61
CA ASP A 582 29.19 27.25 7.34
C ASP A 582 30.11 26.41 6.41
N VAL A 583 30.01 26.56 5.09
CA VAL A 583 30.83 25.82 4.10
C VAL A 583 31.87 26.72 3.38
N GLU A 584 31.78 28.04 3.53
CA GLU A 584 32.73 29.00 2.91
C GLU A 584 33.79 29.60 3.87
N SER A 585 33.81 29.22 5.15
CA SER A 585 34.93 29.53 6.05
C SER A 585 35.88 28.33 6.20
N GLY A 586 36.68 28.09 5.16
CA GLY A 586 37.77 27.12 5.23
C GLY A 586 38.91 27.62 6.09
N GLU A 587 39.15 27.00 7.24
CA GLU A 587 40.48 26.79 7.82
C GLU A 587 40.42 25.79 8.99
N SER A 588 41.33 24.81 8.99
CA SER A 588 41.61 23.77 10.01
C SER A 588 40.53 22.66 10.16
N ASP A 589 40.81 21.35 10.12
CA ASP A 589 41.98 20.63 10.58
C ASP A 589 42.18 19.30 9.84
N VAL A 590 43.40 19.13 9.33
CA VAL A 590 44.04 17.84 9.11
C VAL A 590 44.60 17.37 10.45
N LYS A 591 44.03 16.27 10.99
CA LYS A 591 44.42 15.40 12.14
C LYS A 591 43.11 15.11 12.87
N ILE A 592 42.60 13.88 12.96
CA ILE A 592 43.17 12.76 13.69
C ILE A 592 42.56 11.48 13.07
N LYS A 593 43.35 10.76 12.28
CA LYS A 593 43.24 9.31 12.12
C LYS A 593 44.37 8.75 12.98
N GLU A 594 44.03 8.20 14.15
CA GLU A 594 44.79 7.26 15.00
C GLU A 594 44.38 7.47 16.46
N LYS A 595 43.43 6.66 16.95
CA LYS A 595 43.54 5.87 18.19
C LYS A 595 42.24 5.17 18.52
N PHE A 596 42.43 4.04 19.21
CA PHE A 596 41.51 3.01 19.68
C PHE A 596 41.31 1.89 18.65
N GLU A 597 41.96 0.72 18.71
CA GLU A 597 42.54 -0.06 19.84
C GLU A 597 41.72 -0.13 21.14
#